data_AF-A0A5B9MAB2-F1
#
_entry.id   AF-A0A5B9MAB2-F1
#
_cell.length_a   1.000
_cell.length_b   1.000
_cell.length_c   1.000
_cell.angle_alpha   90.00
_cell.angle_beta   90.00
_cell.angle_gamma   90.00
#
_symmetry.space_group_name_H-M   'P 1'
#
loop_
_entity.id
_entity.type
_entity.pdbx_description
1 polymer ?
#
loop_
_entity_poly.entity_id
_entity_poly.type
_entity_poly.pdbx_seq_one_letter_code
_entity_poly.pdbx_strand_id
1 'polypeptide(L)' 'MPIKEEPPKTGDMYRCQTCDLEIHITQPCSCETPAVEFTCCNKPLKKVTALPAGMPT' A
#
# COMPACT_ATOMS: atom_id res chain seq x y z
N MET A 1 13.58 -10.53 -9.24
CA MET A 1 12.15 -10.88 -9.43
C MET A 1 11.37 -9.74 -8.80
N PRO A 2 10.56 -8.95 -9.54
CA PRO A 2 9.78 -7.90 -8.90
C PRO A 2 8.78 -8.58 -7.96
N ILE A 3 8.87 -8.23 -6.68
CA ILE A 3 7.92 -8.67 -5.66
C ILE A 3 6.56 -8.16 -6.14
N LYS A 4 5.66 -9.06 -6.51
CA LYS A 4 4.33 -8.70 -7.00
C LYS A 4 3.56 -8.19 -5.79
N GLU A 5 3.60 -6.89 -5.54
CA GLU A 5 2.86 -6.27 -4.44
C GLU A 5 1.36 -6.54 -4.67
N GLU A 6 0.70 -7.10 -3.66
CA GLU A 6 -0.74 -7.30 -3.71
C GLU A 6 -1.46 -5.95 -3.85
N PRO A 7 -2.59 -5.91 -4.57
CA PRO A 7 -3.37 -4.68 -4.67
C PRO A 7 -3.78 -4.18 -3.28
N PRO A 8 -3.81 -2.85 -3.06
CA PRO A 8 -4.23 -2.26 -1.78
C PRO A 8 -5.65 -2.72 -1.39
N LYS A 9 -5.83 -3.13 -0.13
CA LYS A 9 -7.10 -3.63 0.41
C LYS A 9 -7.69 -2.64 1.42
N THR A 10 -9.00 -2.69 1.67
CA THR A 10 -9.62 -1.87 2.72
C THR A 10 -8.93 -2.10 4.06
N GLY A 11 -8.65 -1.01 4.77
CA GLY A 11 -7.90 -1.02 6.03
C GLY A 11 -6.39 -0.88 5.85
N ASP A 12 -5.87 -0.99 4.63
CA ASP A 12 -4.46 -0.71 4.40
C ASP A 12 -4.13 0.77 4.61
N MET A 13 -2.93 1.01 5.13
CA MET A 13 -2.39 2.35 5.36
C MET A 13 -1.07 2.48 4.62
N TYR A 14 -0.91 3.60 3.91
CA TYR A 14 0.31 3.95 3.20
C TYR A 14 0.83 5.28 3.71
N ARG A 15 2.11 5.37 4.08
CA ARG A 15 2.72 6.58 4.62
C ARG A 15 3.91 7.06 3.80
N CYS A 16 3.94 8.36 3.54
CA CYS A 16 5.11 9.04 3.00
C CYS A 16 6.19 9.14 4.07
N GLN A 17 7.38 8.62 3.77
CA GLN A 17 8.52 8.62 4.70
C GLN A 17 9.25 9.98 4.76
N THR A 18 8.76 11.01 4.06
CA THR A 18 9.40 12.33 3.99
C THR A 18 8.61 13.41 4.71
N CYS A 19 7.28 13.42 4.56
CA CYS A 19 6.41 14.44 5.14
C CYS A 19 5.31 13.87 6.04
N ASP A 20 5.35 12.58 6.34
CA ASP A 20 4.39 11.86 7.19
C ASP A 20 2.94 11.82 6.70
N LEU A 21 2.66 12.26 5.46
CA LEU A 21 1.33 12.11 4.84
C LEU A 21 0.92 10.64 4.83
N GLU A 22 -0.31 10.36 5.25
CA GLU A 22 -0.87 9.02 5.34
C GLU A 22 -2.17 8.89 4.53
N ILE A 23 -2.29 7.78 3.80
CA ILE A 23 -3.45 7.41 3.00
C ILE A 23 -4.05 6.14 3.61
N HIS A 24 -5.35 6.19 3.95
CA HIS A 24 -6.11 5.04 4.41
C HIS A 24 -6.99 4.53 3.27
N ILE A 25 -6.85 3.26 2.93
CA ILE A 25 -7.68 2.63 1.92
C ILE A 25 -9.03 2.30 2.54
N THR A 26 -10.07 3.03 2.15
CA THR A 26 -11.45 2.77 2.59
C THR A 26 -12.18 1.83 1.63
N GLN A 27 -11.77 1.82 0.35
CA GLN A 27 -12.32 0.95 -0.69
C GLN A 27 -11.20 0.44 -1.62
N PRO A 28 -11.20 -0.84 -2.02
CA PRO A 28 -10.18 -1.40 -2.89
C PRO A 28 -10.51 -1.15 -4.36
N CYS A 29 -9.48 -1.20 -5.22
CA CYS A 29 -9.67 -1.21 -6.67
C CYS A 29 -10.30 -2.54 -7.10
N SER A 30 -11.36 -2.48 -7.92
CA SER A 30 -12.11 -3.66 -8.39
C SER A 30 -11.86 -3.98 -9.88
N CYS A 31 -10.83 -3.39 -10.48
CA CYS A 31 -10.44 -3.70 -11.86
C CYS A 31 -9.93 -5.14 -11.98
N GLU A 32 -10.12 -5.77 -13.15
CA GLU A 32 -9.65 -7.15 -13.44
C GLU A 32 -8.13 -7.28 -13.29
N THR A 33 -7.39 -6.23 -13.66
CA THR A 33 -5.95 -6.11 -13.51
C THR A 33 -5.61 -4.83 -12.73
N PRO A 34 -5.63 -4.86 -11.39
CA PRO A 34 -5.39 -3.66 -10.60
C PRO A 34 -3.91 -3.25 -10.70
N ALA A 35 -3.67 -2.02 -11.16
CA ALA A 35 -2.37 -1.36 -11.19
C ALA A 35 -2.48 -0.03 -10.43
N VAL A 36 -2.33 -0.08 -9.11
CA VAL A 36 -2.48 1.09 -8.23
C VAL A 36 -1.11 1.46 -7.68
N GLU A 37 -0.71 2.71 -7.88
CA GLU A 37 0.55 3.26 -7.38
C GLU A 37 0.27 4.54 -6.58
N PHE A 38 0.83 4.65 -5.38
CA PHE A 38 0.74 5.85 -4.55
C PHE A 38 2.10 6.55 -4.48
N THR A 39 2.14 7.82 -4.87
CA THR A 39 3.37 8.63 -4.88
C THR A 39 3.18 9.93 -4.09
N CYS A 40 4.17 10.30 -3.27
CA CYS A 40 4.24 11.57 -2.55
C CYS A 40 5.71 11.98 -2.40
N CYS A 41 6.00 13.30 -2.49
CA CYS A 41 7.38 13.81 -2.50
C CYS A 41 8.27 13.16 -3.59
N ASN A 42 7.70 12.83 -4.75
CA ASN A 42 8.35 12.13 -5.86
C ASN A 42 8.91 10.73 -5.48
N LYS A 43 8.35 10.10 -4.45
CA LYS A 43 8.72 8.76 -3.98
C LYS A 43 7.47 7.91 -3.77
N PRO A 44 7.55 6.58 -3.96
CA PRO A 44 6.44 5.69 -3.63
C PRO A 44 6.18 5.72 -2.12
N LEU A 45 4.91 5.71 -1.73
CA LEU A 45 4.55 5.57 -0.31
C LEU A 45 4.86 4.15 0.17
N LYS A 46 5.10 4.00 1.48
CA LYS A 46 5.31 2.69 2.10
C LYS A 46 4.03 2.21 2.76
N LYS A 47 3.67 0.96 2.52
CA LYS A 47 2.63 0.28 3.29
C LYS A 47 3.07 0.17 4.75
N VAL A 48 2.26 0.70 5.66
CA VAL A 48 2.51 0.72 7.11
C VAL A 48 1.43 0.00 7.90
N THR A 49 0.43 -0.59 7.24
CA THR A 49 -0.47 -1.55 7.89
C THR A 49 0.39 -2.63 8.54
N ALA A 50 0.25 -2.83 9.84
CA ALA A 50 0.88 -3.98 10.49
C ALA A 50 0.40 -5.24 9.75
N LEU A 51 1.33 -6.02 9.18
CA LEU A 51 1.02 -7.38 8.81
C LEU A 51 0.45 -8.05 10.06
N PRO A 52 -0.67 -8.79 9.99
CA PRO A 52 -1.04 -9.64 11.11
C PRO A 52 0.19 -10.51 11.42
N ALA A 53 0.72 -10.36 12.63
CA ALA A 53 1.91 -11.05 13.10
C ALA A 53 1.64 -12.56 13.04
N GLY A 54 2.01 -13.21 11.92
CA GLY A 54 1.71 -14.63 11.76
C GLY A 54 1.72 -15.23 10.35
N MET A 55 2.10 -14.51 9.28
CA MET A 55 2.28 -15.16 7.98
C MET A 55 3.77 -15.50 7.76
N PRO A 56 4.17 -16.79 7.77
CA PRO A 56 5.54 -17.19 7.53
C PRO A 56 5.97 -16.93 6.08
N THR A 57 7.28 -16.69 5.94
CA THR A 57 8.06 -16.41 4.72
C THR A 57 7.85 -17.38 3.56
#